data_AF-A0A397A6X1-F1
#
_entry.id   AF-A0A397A6X1-F1
#
_cell.length_a   1.000
_cell.length_b   1.000
_cell.length_c   1.000
_cell.angle_alpha   90.00
_cell.angle_beta   90.00
_cell.angle_gamma   90.00
#
_symmetry.space_group_name_H-M   'P 1'
#
loop_
_entity.id
_entity.type
_entity.pdbx_description
1 polymer ?
#
loop_
_entity_poly.entity_id
_entity_poly.type
_entity_poly.pdbx_seq_one_letter_code
_entity_poly.pdbx_strand_id
1 'polypeptide(L)'
;AAQSSREDGRRTDNPALDALRRNATYDKYFKMVSFGVPVSAVGQKMQQDYIPPDVATIWSRVTDKRRHAPVTLSGADMDRVIACFGEATSSFSQRLQTNAGQKKPQKIHSALDSRRANNIHIGLSRFKAAAGGPSALVAAVRDGRLDVLTPDVLHTLAEIGPTPVEVKRYSNFRGAKLDDAERFLVDMATVPRVQEKIHVLLFVQQYPALIDQLNERLRVLSERGETDLFHVVDDLDMLDAAKRVSNVVCVSQMANLQKQLTHLVTELDEEDTWGRIKFEKAGQTNAPRRQQRVDPVGTKQGGRGGRGGGGHDALMAMLRKRTGDPSQSKGPPANNKEKPTGQHALLFAAIRSTRHEPDEKQTT
;
A
#
# COMPACT_ATOMS: atom_id res chain seq x y z
N ALA A 1 27.17 -47.98 -19.72
CA ALA A 1 26.27 -48.39 -20.81
C ALA A 1 25.02 -47.52 -20.75
N ALA A 2 24.81 -46.77 -21.84
CA ALA A 2 23.62 -46.05 -22.30
C ALA A 2 22.55 -45.60 -21.29
N GLN A 3 22.53 -44.30 -20.97
CA GLN A 3 21.28 -43.60 -20.67
C GLN A 3 20.79 -42.94 -21.97
N SER A 4 19.68 -43.48 -22.48
CA SER A 4 18.97 -43.08 -23.68
C SER A 4 18.37 -41.68 -23.52
N SER A 5 18.95 -40.72 -24.25
CA SER A 5 18.37 -39.40 -24.46
C SER A 5 17.21 -39.53 -25.46
N ARG A 6 15.97 -39.37 -25.00
CA ARG A 6 14.82 -39.21 -25.89
C ARG A 6 14.92 -37.83 -26.55
N GLU A 7 15.41 -37.81 -27.78
CA GLU A 7 15.29 -36.66 -28.68
C GLU A 7 13.82 -36.46 -29.06
N ASP A 8 13.17 -35.45 -28.48
CA ASP A 8 11.87 -34.96 -28.94
C ASP A 8 12.04 -34.28 -30.31
N GLY A 9 11.71 -35.03 -31.36
CA GLY A 9 11.74 -34.62 -32.76
C GLY A 9 10.70 -33.57 -33.13
N ARG A 10 10.91 -32.32 -32.67
CA ARG A 10 10.49 -31.13 -33.43
C ARG A 10 11.74 -30.43 -33.92
N ARG A 11 12.28 -30.88 -35.05
CA ARG A 11 13.18 -30.07 -35.86
C ARG A 11 12.40 -28.83 -36.25
N THR A 12 12.80 -27.68 -35.72
CA THR A 12 12.33 -26.40 -36.26
C THR A 12 13.09 -26.18 -37.56
N ASP A 13 12.44 -25.74 -38.63
CA ASP A 13 13.11 -25.45 -39.92
C ASP A 13 14.09 -24.27 -39.85
N ASN A 14 14.49 -23.85 -38.64
CA ASN A 14 15.28 -22.66 -38.38
C ASN A 14 16.52 -23.01 -37.52
N PRO A 15 17.70 -23.21 -38.14
CA PRO A 15 18.93 -23.58 -37.44
C PRO A 15 19.37 -22.54 -36.39
N ALA A 16 18.90 -21.28 -36.51
CA ALA A 16 19.18 -20.24 -35.53
C ALA A 16 18.40 -20.42 -34.21
N LEU A 17 17.15 -20.93 -34.26
CA LEU A 17 16.36 -21.24 -33.07
C LEU A 17 16.97 -22.43 -32.30
N ASP A 18 17.45 -23.43 -33.02
CA ASP A 18 18.11 -24.61 -32.43
C ASP A 18 19.47 -24.26 -31.80
N ALA A 19 20.17 -23.24 -32.31
CA ALA A 19 21.36 -22.68 -31.66
C ALA A 19 21.02 -21.99 -30.33
N LEU A 20 19.91 -21.24 -30.27
CA LEU A 20 19.47 -20.57 -29.03
C LEU A 20 19.00 -21.55 -27.97
N ARG A 21 18.42 -22.70 -28.36
CA ARG A 21 17.98 -23.76 -27.43
C ARG A 21 19.14 -24.44 -26.69
N ARG A 22 20.37 -24.32 -27.19
CA ARG A 22 21.58 -24.85 -26.55
C ARG A 22 22.20 -23.88 -25.54
N ASN A 23 21.65 -22.67 -25.40
CA ASN A 23 22.16 -21.66 -24.49
C ASN A 23 21.16 -21.44 -23.34
N ALA A 24 21.61 -21.72 -22.11
CA ALA A 24 20.83 -21.64 -20.89
C ALA A 24 20.22 -20.24 -20.62
N THR A 25 20.83 -19.19 -21.17
CA THR A 25 20.30 -17.82 -21.06
C THR A 25 18.90 -17.67 -21.68
N TYR A 26 18.55 -18.49 -22.67
CA TYR A 26 17.28 -18.39 -23.40
C TYR A 26 16.22 -19.42 -22.97
N ASP A 27 16.53 -20.31 -22.02
CA ASP A 27 15.62 -21.36 -21.54
C ASP A 27 14.30 -20.81 -20.99
N LYS A 28 14.35 -19.63 -20.37
CA LYS A 28 13.15 -18.90 -19.89
C LYS A 28 12.14 -18.69 -21.02
N TYR A 29 12.60 -18.31 -22.21
CA TYR A 29 11.76 -18.02 -23.37
C TYR A 29 11.19 -19.29 -24.01
N PHE A 30 11.98 -20.37 -24.06
CA PHE A 30 11.48 -21.69 -24.49
C PHE A 30 10.45 -22.27 -23.51
N LYS A 31 10.65 -22.08 -22.19
CA LYS A 31 9.66 -22.44 -21.17
C LYS A 31 8.36 -21.67 -21.37
N MET A 32 8.42 -20.37 -21.62
CA MET A 32 7.22 -19.57 -21.92
C MET A 32 6.43 -20.13 -23.10
N VAL A 33 7.10 -20.52 -24.19
CA VAL A 33 6.43 -21.18 -25.33
C VAL A 33 5.83 -22.54 -24.92
N SER A 34 6.53 -23.32 -24.10
CA SER A 34 6.01 -24.60 -23.61
C SER A 34 4.75 -24.47 -22.74
N PHE A 35 4.57 -23.31 -22.08
CA PHE A 35 3.36 -22.96 -21.33
C PHE A 35 2.27 -22.29 -22.20
N GLY A 36 2.42 -22.28 -23.53
CA GLY A 36 1.39 -21.81 -24.47
C GLY A 36 1.45 -20.32 -24.79
N VAL A 37 2.52 -19.60 -24.42
CA VAL A 37 2.70 -18.20 -24.81
C VAL A 37 3.04 -18.10 -26.30
N PRO A 38 2.36 -17.24 -27.10
CA PRO A 38 2.68 -17.05 -28.51
C PRO A 38 4.13 -16.62 -28.73
N VAL A 39 4.80 -17.18 -29.74
CA VAL A 39 6.21 -16.91 -30.06
C VAL A 39 6.47 -15.43 -30.36
N SER A 40 5.49 -14.72 -30.94
CA SER A 40 5.55 -13.27 -31.17
C SER A 40 5.61 -12.46 -29.86
N ALA A 41 4.85 -12.87 -28.84
CA ALA A 41 4.87 -12.25 -27.52
C ALA A 41 6.18 -12.54 -26.77
N VAL A 42 6.76 -13.72 -26.99
CA VAL A 42 8.09 -14.05 -26.46
C VAL A 42 9.18 -13.16 -27.07
N GLY A 43 9.14 -12.92 -28.40
CA GLY A 43 10.05 -11.98 -29.06
C GLY A 43 9.94 -10.55 -28.55
N GLN A 44 8.72 -10.05 -28.31
CA GLN A 44 8.51 -8.73 -27.68
C GLN A 44 9.06 -8.67 -26.26
N LYS A 45 8.88 -9.73 -25.48
CA LYS A 45 9.42 -9.80 -24.13
C LYS A 45 10.95 -9.85 -24.10
N MET A 46 11.57 -10.49 -25.09
CA MET A 46 13.04 -10.46 -25.24
C MET A 46 13.55 -9.05 -25.55
N GLN A 47 12.83 -8.26 -26.35
CA GLN A 47 13.17 -6.84 -26.57
C GLN A 47 13.01 -6.01 -25.30
N GLN A 48 11.99 -6.29 -24.49
CA GLN A 48 11.78 -5.66 -23.19
C GLN A 48 12.87 -6.04 -22.18
N ASP A 49 13.36 -7.28 -22.22
CA ASP A 49 14.47 -7.79 -21.40
C ASP A 49 15.85 -7.33 -21.95
N TYR A 50 15.89 -6.33 -22.84
CA TYR A 50 17.09 -5.75 -23.47
C TYR A 50 18.00 -6.76 -24.18
N ILE A 51 17.42 -7.85 -24.68
CA ILE A 51 18.16 -8.81 -25.50
C ILE A 51 18.45 -8.18 -26.87
N PRO A 52 19.67 -8.38 -27.42
CA PRO A 52 20.03 -7.88 -28.74
C PRO A 52 18.95 -8.15 -29.80
N PRO A 53 18.61 -7.15 -30.62
CA PRO A 53 17.48 -7.22 -31.54
C PRO A 53 17.67 -8.28 -32.64
N ASP A 54 18.90 -8.61 -33.00
CA ASP A 54 19.26 -9.72 -33.88
C ASP A 54 18.84 -11.08 -33.30
N VAL A 55 18.96 -11.26 -31.98
CA VAL A 55 18.53 -12.48 -31.28
C VAL A 55 17.02 -12.48 -31.03
N ALA A 56 16.44 -11.36 -30.62
CA ALA A 56 14.99 -11.25 -30.40
C ALA A 56 14.19 -11.45 -31.71
N THR A 57 14.74 -10.98 -32.83
CA THR A 57 14.11 -11.15 -34.15
C THR A 57 14.13 -12.60 -34.64
N ILE A 58 14.99 -13.48 -34.14
CA ILE A 58 14.95 -14.92 -34.46
C ILE A 58 13.61 -15.55 -34.03
N TRP A 59 12.99 -15.03 -32.96
CA TRP A 59 11.69 -15.48 -32.45
C TRP A 59 10.52 -14.81 -33.15
N SER A 60 10.66 -13.53 -33.53
CA SER A 60 9.63 -12.78 -34.26
C SER A 60 9.68 -12.96 -35.78
N ARG A 61 10.72 -13.60 -36.32
CA ARG A 61 10.79 -14.12 -37.69
C ARG A 61 9.79 -15.27 -37.84
N VAL A 62 8.51 -14.94 -37.73
CA VAL A 62 7.48 -15.54 -38.57
C VAL A 62 7.88 -15.15 -39.98
N THR A 63 8.78 -15.95 -40.56
CA THR A 63 9.15 -16.05 -41.97
C THR A 63 8.58 -14.91 -42.83
N ASP A 64 9.40 -13.99 -43.34
CA ASP A 64 8.98 -13.15 -44.47
C ASP A 64 8.55 -14.00 -45.67
N LYS A 65 9.00 -15.27 -45.69
CA LYS A 65 8.47 -16.36 -46.52
C LYS A 65 7.03 -16.79 -46.22
N ARG A 66 6.36 -16.40 -45.11
CA ARG A 66 4.89 -16.56 -44.88
C ARG A 66 4.10 -15.32 -45.22
N ARG A 67 4.71 -14.13 -45.18
CA ARG A 67 4.07 -12.91 -45.73
C ARG A 67 3.96 -13.00 -47.27
N HIS A 68 4.90 -13.69 -47.91
CA HIS A 68 4.94 -13.92 -49.36
C HIS A 68 4.88 -15.40 -49.77
N ALA A 69 4.68 -16.35 -48.85
CA ALA A 69 4.26 -17.67 -49.28
C ALA A 69 2.86 -17.46 -49.85
N PRO A 70 2.57 -18.00 -51.05
CA PRO A 70 1.19 -18.27 -51.35
C PRO A 70 0.74 -19.23 -50.26
N VAL A 71 -0.04 -18.73 -49.29
CA VAL A 71 -0.91 -19.60 -48.51
C VAL A 71 -2.01 -20.02 -49.48
N THR A 72 -1.63 -20.79 -50.51
CA THR A 72 -2.51 -21.80 -51.04
C THR A 72 -2.55 -22.85 -49.94
N LEU A 73 -3.27 -22.57 -48.85
CA LEU A 73 -3.85 -23.66 -48.08
C LEU A 73 -4.54 -24.51 -49.13
N SER A 74 -4.05 -25.72 -49.34
CA SER A 74 -4.68 -26.59 -50.31
C SER A 74 -6.15 -26.73 -49.91
N GLY A 75 -7.06 -26.91 -50.86
CA GLY A 75 -8.46 -27.15 -50.53
C GLY A 75 -8.59 -28.22 -49.44
N ALA A 76 -7.74 -29.25 -49.50
CA ALA A 76 -7.64 -30.31 -48.50
C ALA A 76 -7.20 -29.84 -47.09
N ASP A 77 -6.31 -28.85 -46.96
CA ASP A 77 -5.93 -28.31 -45.66
C ASP A 77 -7.04 -27.44 -45.07
N MET A 78 -7.74 -26.67 -45.90
CA MET A 78 -8.96 -25.96 -45.49
C MET A 78 -10.06 -26.94 -45.09
N ASP A 79 -10.23 -28.03 -45.84
CA ASP A 79 -11.19 -29.10 -45.54
C ASP A 79 -10.85 -29.78 -44.21
N ARG A 80 -9.57 -29.98 -43.89
CA ARG A 80 -9.14 -30.50 -42.57
C ARG A 80 -9.45 -29.52 -41.45
N VAL A 81 -9.22 -28.22 -41.65
CA VAL A 81 -9.57 -27.19 -40.66
C VAL A 81 -11.08 -27.15 -40.44
N ILE A 82 -11.87 -27.20 -41.51
CA ILE A 82 -13.33 -27.28 -41.44
C ILE A 82 -13.77 -28.59 -40.78
N ALA A 83 -13.10 -29.72 -41.03
CA ALA A 83 -13.42 -30.98 -40.36
C ALA A 83 -13.11 -30.93 -38.85
N CYS A 84 -12.04 -30.24 -38.45
CA CYS A 84 -11.64 -30.11 -37.06
C CYS A 84 -12.47 -29.08 -36.28
N PHE A 85 -12.93 -28.00 -36.95
CA PHE A 85 -13.51 -26.82 -36.29
C PHE A 85 -14.86 -26.34 -36.85
N GLY A 86 -15.28 -26.82 -38.02
CA GLY A 86 -16.53 -26.46 -38.68
C GLY A 86 -17.66 -27.46 -38.42
N GLU A 87 -18.87 -27.13 -38.88
CA GLU A 87 -20.00 -28.06 -38.82
C GLU A 87 -19.75 -29.27 -39.73
N ALA A 88 -20.15 -30.44 -39.26
CA ALA A 88 -20.39 -31.61 -40.07
C ALA A 88 -21.48 -31.32 -41.10
N THR A 89 -21.14 -30.62 -42.19
CA THR A 89 -22.03 -30.56 -43.35
C THR A 89 -22.21 -32.00 -43.83
N SER A 90 -23.46 -32.40 -44.05
CA SER A 90 -23.88 -33.78 -44.30
C SER A 90 -23.11 -34.48 -45.43
N SER A 91 -22.45 -33.71 -46.29
CA SER A 91 -21.70 -34.19 -47.46
C SER A 91 -20.27 -34.65 -47.15
N PHE A 92 -19.61 -34.12 -46.10
CA PHE A 92 -18.19 -34.43 -45.81
C PHE A 92 -18.03 -35.54 -44.77
N SER A 93 -18.91 -35.57 -43.77
CA SER A 93 -18.86 -36.56 -42.67
C SER A 93 -19.11 -38.00 -43.13
N GLN A 94 -19.73 -38.19 -44.29
CA GLN A 94 -19.99 -39.50 -44.86
C GLN A 94 -18.72 -40.17 -45.44
N ARG A 95 -17.68 -39.38 -45.77
CA ARG A 95 -16.43 -39.91 -46.37
C ARG A 95 -15.38 -40.39 -45.36
N LEU A 96 -15.55 -40.09 -44.07
CA LEU A 96 -14.60 -40.44 -43.00
C LEU A 96 -15.18 -41.40 -41.95
N GLN A 97 -16.43 -41.85 -42.09
CA GLN A 97 -17.06 -42.79 -41.16
C GLN A 97 -17.03 -44.22 -41.70
N THR A 98 -15.89 -44.88 -41.57
CA THR A 98 -15.87 -46.35 -41.48
C THR A 98 -16.06 -46.74 -40.01
N ASN A 99 -17.20 -47.36 -39.73
CA ASN A 99 -17.53 -48.14 -38.52
C ASN A 99 -17.49 -47.43 -37.15
N ALA A 100 -18.66 -47.01 -36.66
CA ALA A 100 -19.11 -47.23 -35.29
C ALA A 100 -20.55 -46.71 -35.11
N GLY A 101 -21.50 -47.62 -34.99
CA GLY A 101 -22.86 -47.30 -34.57
C GLY A 101 -22.88 -46.86 -33.12
N GLN A 102 -23.22 -45.60 -32.88
CA GLN A 102 -23.87 -45.07 -31.67
C GLN A 102 -24.25 -43.62 -31.96
N LYS A 103 -25.55 -43.35 -32.18
CA LYS A 103 -26.09 -41.99 -32.35
C LYS A 103 -26.01 -41.25 -31.01
N LYS A 104 -24.85 -40.65 -30.72
CA LYS A 104 -24.75 -39.59 -29.71
C LYS A 104 -25.53 -38.36 -30.21
N PRO A 105 -26.21 -37.61 -29.33
CA PRO A 105 -26.92 -36.40 -29.71
C PRO A 105 -25.94 -35.46 -30.44
N GLN A 106 -26.37 -34.93 -31.59
CA GLN A 106 -25.56 -34.03 -32.41
C GLN A 106 -25.13 -32.84 -31.55
N LYS A 107 -23.83 -32.72 -31.30
CA LYS A 107 -23.24 -31.61 -30.56
C LYS A 107 -23.42 -30.36 -31.42
N ILE A 108 -24.24 -29.41 -30.98
CA ILE A 108 -24.35 -28.11 -31.65
C ILE A 108 -22.97 -27.47 -31.54
N HIS A 109 -22.35 -27.16 -32.68
CA HIS A 109 -21.04 -26.53 -32.73
C HIS A 109 -21.23 -25.01 -32.59
N SER A 110 -21.00 -24.50 -31.38
CA SER A 110 -21.03 -23.07 -31.08
C SER A 110 -19.83 -22.36 -31.70
N ALA A 111 -20.01 -21.15 -32.23
CA ALA A 111 -18.89 -20.31 -32.66
C ALA A 111 -18.19 -19.61 -31.47
N LEU A 112 -18.71 -19.79 -30.25
CA LEU A 112 -18.09 -19.36 -29.01
C LEU A 112 -17.13 -20.44 -28.51
N ASP A 113 -16.04 -20.01 -27.89
CA ASP A 113 -15.19 -20.92 -27.14
C ASP A 113 -15.89 -21.38 -25.86
N SER A 114 -15.49 -22.54 -25.34
CA SER A 114 -16.12 -23.15 -24.17
C SER A 114 -16.13 -22.24 -22.95
N ARG A 115 -15.12 -21.37 -22.76
CA ARG A 115 -15.07 -20.47 -21.61
C ARG A 115 -16.10 -19.36 -21.77
N ARG A 116 -16.19 -18.73 -22.94
CA ARG A 116 -17.19 -17.67 -23.21
C ARG A 116 -18.61 -18.20 -23.08
N ALA A 117 -18.91 -19.35 -23.67
CA ALA A 117 -20.23 -19.99 -23.55
C ALA A 117 -20.59 -20.30 -22.08
N ASN A 118 -19.66 -20.91 -21.33
CA ASN A 118 -19.89 -21.24 -19.91
C ASN A 118 -20.14 -19.99 -19.05
N ASN A 119 -19.38 -18.92 -19.26
CA ASN A 119 -19.57 -17.67 -18.53
C ASN A 119 -20.97 -17.08 -18.79
N ILE A 120 -21.46 -17.13 -20.03
CA ILE A 120 -22.81 -16.69 -20.38
C ILE A 120 -23.86 -17.57 -19.70
N HIS A 121 -23.71 -18.90 -19.76
CA HIS A 121 -24.64 -19.81 -19.08
C HIS A 121 -24.71 -19.58 -17.56
N ILE A 122 -23.55 -19.38 -16.92
CA ILE A 122 -23.47 -19.08 -15.49
C ILE A 122 -24.11 -17.72 -15.18
N GLY A 123 -23.86 -16.69 -16.00
CA GLY A 123 -24.48 -15.38 -15.81
C GLY A 123 -26.00 -15.43 -15.97
N LEU A 124 -26.51 -16.14 -16.97
CA LEU A 124 -27.95 -16.28 -17.21
C LEU A 124 -28.67 -17.10 -16.15
N SER A 125 -28.01 -18.11 -15.56
CA SER A 125 -28.63 -18.95 -14.52
C SER A 125 -28.99 -18.16 -13.26
N ARG A 126 -28.21 -17.10 -12.95
CA ARG A 126 -28.46 -16.20 -11.80
C ARG A 126 -29.79 -15.47 -11.86
N PHE A 127 -30.31 -15.21 -13.07
CA PHE A 127 -31.51 -14.38 -13.27
C PHE A 127 -32.69 -15.12 -13.89
N LYS A 128 -32.55 -16.43 -14.14
CA LYS A 128 -33.57 -17.22 -14.82
C LYS A 128 -34.90 -17.26 -14.06
N ALA A 129 -34.86 -17.23 -12.73
CA ALA A 129 -36.06 -17.23 -11.88
C ALA A 129 -36.63 -15.83 -11.62
N ALA A 130 -35.80 -14.79 -11.58
CA ALA A 130 -36.20 -13.44 -11.16
C ALA A 130 -36.58 -12.52 -12.33
N ALA A 131 -35.96 -12.66 -13.50
CA ALA A 131 -36.10 -11.71 -14.61
C ALA A 131 -36.92 -12.23 -15.81
N GLY A 132 -37.62 -13.36 -15.65
CA GLY A 132 -38.43 -13.96 -16.73
C GLY A 132 -37.60 -14.64 -17.84
N GLY A 133 -36.33 -14.93 -17.58
CA GLY A 133 -35.41 -15.60 -18.51
C GLY A 133 -34.73 -14.67 -19.53
N PRO A 134 -33.90 -15.24 -20.43
CA PRO A 134 -33.04 -14.46 -21.34
C PRO A 134 -33.81 -13.52 -22.28
N SER A 135 -34.92 -13.97 -22.86
CA SER A 135 -35.71 -13.15 -23.79
C SER A 135 -36.40 -11.96 -23.10
N ALA A 136 -36.86 -12.15 -21.86
CA ALA A 136 -37.45 -11.06 -21.07
C ALA A 136 -36.40 -10.02 -20.65
N LEU A 137 -35.16 -10.45 -20.36
CA LEU A 137 -34.02 -9.56 -20.14
C LEU A 137 -33.69 -8.74 -21.39
N VAL A 138 -33.62 -9.37 -22.56
CA VAL A 138 -33.39 -8.66 -23.83
C VAL A 138 -34.48 -7.60 -24.07
N ALA A 139 -35.75 -7.95 -23.84
CA ALA A 139 -36.86 -7.01 -23.94
C ALA A 139 -36.73 -5.87 -22.91
N ALA A 140 -36.38 -6.18 -21.66
CA ALA A 140 -36.17 -5.18 -20.62
C ALA A 140 -35.05 -4.19 -21.00
N VAL A 141 -33.93 -4.67 -21.54
CA VAL A 141 -32.83 -3.81 -22.04
C VAL A 141 -33.27 -3.00 -23.26
N ARG A 142 -34.06 -3.59 -24.16
CA ARG A 142 -34.62 -2.87 -25.32
C ARG A 142 -35.53 -1.73 -24.89
N ASP A 143 -36.39 -1.95 -23.90
CA ASP A 143 -37.38 -0.98 -23.45
C ASP A 143 -36.87 -0.05 -22.34
N GLY A 144 -35.71 -0.37 -21.74
CA GLY A 144 -35.13 0.41 -20.64
C GLY A 144 -35.88 0.26 -19.31
N ARG A 145 -36.42 -0.94 -19.04
CA ARG A 145 -37.24 -1.24 -17.86
C ARG A 145 -36.42 -1.36 -16.58
N LEU A 146 -36.33 -0.27 -15.83
CA LEU A 146 -35.55 -0.16 -14.60
C LEU A 146 -36.11 -0.98 -13.41
N ASP A 147 -37.39 -1.35 -13.44
CA ASP A 147 -38.04 -2.24 -12.48
C ASP A 147 -37.44 -3.65 -12.48
N VAL A 148 -37.06 -4.15 -13.66
CA VAL A 148 -36.43 -5.47 -13.84
C VAL A 148 -34.90 -5.35 -13.87
N LEU A 149 -34.38 -4.26 -14.44
CA LEU A 149 -32.95 -4.03 -14.61
C LEU A 149 -32.31 -3.41 -13.35
N THR A 150 -32.17 -4.23 -12.31
CA THR A 150 -31.43 -3.83 -11.10
C THR A 150 -29.92 -3.64 -11.39
N PRO A 151 -29.18 -2.92 -10.52
CA PRO A 151 -27.74 -2.75 -10.70
C PRO A 151 -26.97 -4.06 -10.88
N ASP A 152 -27.32 -5.11 -10.13
CA ASP A 152 -26.65 -6.42 -10.19
C ASP A 152 -26.90 -7.15 -11.52
N VAL A 153 -28.14 -7.04 -12.03
CA VAL A 153 -28.52 -7.57 -13.35
C VAL A 153 -27.72 -6.84 -14.43
N LEU A 154 -27.68 -5.51 -14.37
CA LEU A 154 -26.98 -4.67 -15.34
C LEU A 154 -25.46 -4.89 -15.33
N HIS A 155 -24.83 -5.03 -14.16
CA HIS A 155 -23.42 -5.42 -14.05
C HIS A 155 -23.15 -6.77 -14.70
N THR A 156 -23.97 -7.77 -14.40
CA THR A 156 -23.77 -9.09 -15.01
C THR A 156 -24.00 -9.05 -16.52
N LEU A 157 -25.01 -8.30 -17.00
CA LEU A 157 -25.25 -8.10 -18.42
C LEU A 157 -24.10 -7.38 -19.13
N ALA A 158 -23.39 -6.47 -18.45
CA ALA A 158 -22.19 -5.84 -19.00
C ALA A 158 -21.06 -6.89 -19.20
N GLU A 159 -20.91 -7.85 -18.28
CA GLU A 159 -19.91 -8.92 -18.39
C GLU A 159 -20.23 -9.96 -19.47
N ILE A 160 -21.49 -10.43 -19.52
CA ILE A 160 -21.89 -11.52 -20.42
C ILE A 160 -22.45 -11.04 -21.76
N GLY A 161 -22.80 -9.77 -21.87
CA GLY A 161 -23.38 -9.17 -23.08
C GLY A 161 -22.41 -9.21 -24.29
N PRO A 162 -22.92 -9.00 -25.51
CA PRO A 162 -22.12 -9.13 -26.72
C PRO A 162 -21.07 -8.03 -26.81
N THR A 163 -19.83 -8.41 -27.10
CA THR A 163 -18.72 -7.49 -27.41
C THR A 163 -18.94 -6.78 -28.75
N PRO A 164 -18.27 -5.67 -29.05
CA PRO A 164 -18.41 -4.98 -30.34
C PRO A 164 -18.12 -5.87 -31.57
N VAL A 165 -17.24 -6.87 -31.41
CA VAL A 165 -16.95 -7.86 -32.46
C VAL A 165 -18.11 -8.85 -32.61
N GLU A 166 -18.67 -9.33 -31.50
CA GLU A 166 -19.84 -10.21 -31.49
C GLU A 166 -21.10 -9.50 -32.02
N VAL A 167 -21.32 -8.22 -31.68
CA VAL A 167 -22.42 -7.41 -32.24
C VAL A 167 -22.32 -7.36 -33.76
N LYS A 168 -21.12 -7.10 -34.32
CA LYS A 168 -20.92 -7.12 -35.78
C LYS A 168 -21.15 -8.51 -36.36
N ARG A 169 -20.61 -9.56 -35.71
CA ARG A 169 -20.76 -10.97 -36.14
C ARG A 169 -22.23 -11.38 -36.21
N TYR A 170 -23.01 -11.04 -35.19
CA TYR A 170 -24.39 -11.49 -35.04
C TYR A 170 -25.44 -10.56 -35.66
N SER A 171 -25.08 -9.31 -36.00
CA SER A 171 -25.99 -8.32 -36.62
C SER A 171 -26.70 -8.82 -37.88
N ASN A 172 -26.05 -9.70 -38.66
CA ASN A 172 -26.58 -10.28 -39.89
C ASN A 172 -26.63 -11.81 -39.82
N PHE A 173 -26.71 -12.39 -38.62
CA PHE A 173 -26.75 -13.85 -38.48
C PHE A 173 -28.02 -14.43 -39.11
N ARG A 174 -27.85 -15.43 -39.99
CA ARG A 174 -28.95 -16.15 -40.65
C ARG A 174 -28.98 -17.66 -40.35
N GLY A 175 -28.14 -18.13 -39.44
CA GLY A 175 -28.12 -19.54 -39.05
C GLY A 175 -29.34 -19.91 -38.20
N ALA A 176 -29.72 -21.18 -38.22
CA ALA A 176 -30.88 -21.69 -37.46
C ALA A 176 -30.49 -22.53 -36.23
N LYS A 177 -29.27 -23.09 -36.20
CA LYS A 177 -28.76 -23.89 -35.09
C LYS A 177 -27.83 -23.03 -34.25
N LEU A 178 -28.28 -22.69 -33.05
CA LEU A 178 -27.55 -21.91 -32.05
C LEU A 178 -27.66 -22.67 -30.72
N ASP A 179 -26.60 -22.65 -29.92
CA ASP A 179 -26.73 -22.99 -28.50
C ASP A 179 -27.42 -21.84 -27.73
N ASP A 180 -27.80 -22.08 -26.47
CA ASP A 180 -28.55 -21.06 -25.72
C ASP A 180 -27.71 -19.78 -25.48
N ALA A 181 -26.38 -19.91 -25.37
CA ALA A 181 -25.48 -18.78 -25.16
C ALA A 181 -25.39 -17.89 -26.40
N GLU A 182 -25.19 -18.47 -27.58
CA GLU A 182 -25.19 -17.72 -28.84
C GLU A 182 -26.56 -17.14 -29.14
N ARG A 183 -27.64 -17.89 -28.86
CA ARG A 183 -28.99 -17.36 -29.04
C ARG A 183 -29.23 -16.10 -28.22
N PHE A 184 -28.78 -16.08 -26.96
CA PHE A 184 -28.80 -14.88 -26.13
C PHE A 184 -27.99 -13.73 -26.75
N LEU A 185 -26.78 -13.98 -27.25
CA LEU A 185 -25.96 -12.94 -27.87
C LEU A 185 -26.57 -12.39 -29.16
N VAL A 186 -27.15 -13.24 -30.00
CA VAL A 186 -27.88 -12.85 -31.22
C VAL A 186 -29.06 -11.95 -30.87
N ASP A 187 -29.87 -12.35 -29.90
CA ASP A 187 -31.02 -11.57 -29.44
C ASP A 187 -30.58 -10.21 -28.86
N MET A 188 -29.53 -10.18 -28.04
CA MET A 188 -28.95 -8.94 -27.50
C MET A 188 -28.35 -8.03 -28.58
N ALA A 189 -27.73 -8.60 -29.61
CA ALA A 189 -27.14 -7.84 -30.73
C ALA A 189 -28.20 -7.10 -31.56
N THR A 190 -29.48 -7.48 -31.47
CA THR A 190 -30.57 -6.72 -32.07
C THR A 190 -30.80 -5.35 -31.42
N VAL A 191 -30.33 -5.17 -30.17
CA VAL A 191 -30.44 -3.90 -29.46
C VAL A 191 -29.32 -2.96 -29.95
N PRO A 192 -29.67 -1.78 -30.51
CA PRO A 192 -28.66 -0.83 -30.96
C PRO A 192 -27.81 -0.35 -29.79
N ARG A 193 -26.48 -0.35 -29.98
CA ARG A 193 -25.51 0.15 -28.98
C ARG A 193 -25.72 -0.48 -27.59
N VAL A 194 -25.94 -1.80 -27.58
CA VAL A 194 -26.35 -2.53 -26.37
C VAL A 194 -25.40 -2.37 -25.19
N GLN A 195 -24.08 -2.31 -25.45
CA GLN A 195 -23.06 -2.14 -24.40
C GLN A 195 -23.17 -0.75 -23.76
N GLU A 196 -23.22 0.30 -24.58
CA GLU A 196 -23.38 1.66 -24.10
C GLU A 196 -24.72 1.84 -23.38
N LYS A 197 -25.78 1.22 -23.90
CA LYS A 197 -27.10 1.26 -23.28
C LYS A 197 -27.09 0.63 -21.87
N ILE A 198 -26.45 -0.53 -21.71
CA ILE A 198 -26.30 -1.18 -20.40
C ILE A 198 -25.58 -0.26 -19.41
N HIS A 199 -24.46 0.35 -19.82
CA HIS A 199 -23.70 1.26 -18.96
C HIS A 199 -24.49 2.52 -18.56
N VAL A 200 -25.26 3.09 -19.49
CA VAL A 200 -26.11 4.25 -19.18
C VAL A 200 -27.23 3.86 -18.21
N LEU A 201 -27.90 2.74 -18.42
CA LEU A 201 -28.96 2.26 -17.51
C LEU A 201 -28.39 1.97 -16.12
N LEU A 202 -27.18 1.40 -16.04
CA LEU A 202 -26.49 1.15 -14.78
C LEU A 202 -26.20 2.45 -14.04
N PHE A 203 -25.68 3.46 -14.75
CA PHE A 203 -25.44 4.78 -14.17
C PHE A 203 -26.74 5.41 -13.66
N VAL A 204 -27.82 5.36 -14.44
CA VAL A 204 -29.14 5.91 -14.03
C VAL A 204 -29.64 5.25 -12.75
N GLN A 205 -29.52 3.93 -12.62
CA GLN A 205 -29.91 3.21 -11.40
C GLN A 205 -29.07 3.59 -10.17
N GLN A 206 -27.77 3.83 -10.37
CA GLN A 206 -26.85 4.11 -9.27
C GLN A 206 -26.82 5.59 -8.87
N TYR A 207 -27.25 6.49 -9.77
CA TYR A 207 -27.11 7.93 -9.59
C TYR A 207 -27.72 8.47 -8.29
N PRO A 208 -28.95 8.09 -7.86
CA PRO A 208 -29.52 8.58 -6.60
C PRO A 208 -28.64 8.25 -5.38
N ALA A 209 -28.18 7.01 -5.28
CA ALA A 209 -27.30 6.60 -4.20
C ALA A 209 -25.93 7.31 -4.26
N LEU A 210 -25.39 7.54 -5.46
CA LEU A 210 -24.14 8.27 -5.65
C LEU A 210 -24.26 9.73 -5.18
N ILE A 211 -25.35 10.42 -5.55
CA ILE A 211 -25.53 11.83 -5.18
C ILE A 211 -25.77 11.98 -3.68
N ASP A 212 -26.53 11.06 -3.05
CA ASP A 212 -26.75 11.05 -1.60
C ASP A 212 -25.44 10.83 -0.85
N GLN A 213 -24.63 9.84 -1.28
CA GLN A 213 -23.31 9.60 -0.68
C GLN A 213 -22.37 10.80 -0.85
N LEU A 214 -22.39 11.45 -2.02
CA LEU A 214 -21.57 12.62 -2.27
C LEU A 214 -22.00 13.82 -1.42
N ASN A 215 -23.31 14.08 -1.34
CA ASN A 215 -23.88 15.14 -0.52
C ASN A 215 -23.59 14.93 0.96
N GLU A 216 -23.70 13.70 1.47
CA GLU A 216 -23.37 13.42 2.87
C GLU A 216 -21.88 13.67 3.16
N ARG A 217 -20.99 13.28 2.24
CA ARG A 217 -19.54 13.57 2.39
C ARG A 217 -19.27 15.07 2.38
N LEU A 218 -19.92 15.82 1.49
CA LEU A 218 -19.81 17.28 1.44
C LEU A 218 -20.38 17.94 2.70
N ARG A 219 -21.51 17.44 3.20
CA ARG A 219 -22.15 17.92 4.43
C ARG A 219 -21.23 17.74 5.63
N VAL A 220 -20.69 16.53 5.81
CA VAL A 220 -19.73 16.24 6.89
C VAL A 220 -18.50 17.13 6.79
N LEU A 221 -17.96 17.34 5.60
CA LEU A 221 -16.80 18.22 5.39
C LEU A 221 -17.14 19.69 5.72
N SER A 222 -18.31 20.18 5.30
CA SER A 222 -18.74 21.56 5.54
C SER A 222 -19.03 21.78 7.02
N GLU A 223 -19.88 20.95 7.62
CA GLU A 223 -20.30 21.11 9.01
C GLU A 223 -19.11 20.93 9.95
N ARG A 224 -18.35 19.84 9.83
CA ARG A 224 -17.21 19.59 10.71
C ARG A 224 -16.05 20.54 10.43
N GLY A 225 -15.77 20.84 9.17
CA GLY A 225 -14.68 21.73 8.80
C GLY A 225 -14.86 23.14 9.35
N GLU A 226 -16.09 23.67 9.31
CA GLU A 226 -16.40 24.99 9.89
C GLU A 226 -16.39 24.94 11.42
N THR A 227 -17.04 23.97 12.06
CA THR A 227 -17.05 23.88 13.53
C THR A 227 -15.67 23.62 14.11
N ASP A 228 -14.88 22.73 13.49
CA ASP A 228 -13.54 22.38 13.97
C ASP A 228 -12.60 23.58 13.88
N LEU A 229 -12.76 24.46 12.89
CA LEU A 229 -11.93 25.66 12.77
C LEU A 229 -12.17 26.63 13.93
N PHE A 230 -13.40 26.77 14.40
CA PHE A 230 -13.71 27.58 15.58
C PHE A 230 -13.20 26.93 16.87
N HIS A 231 -13.33 25.61 17.01
CA HIS A 231 -12.79 24.88 18.16
C HIS A 231 -11.26 24.95 18.23
N VAL A 232 -10.56 24.99 17.09
CA VAL A 232 -9.10 25.18 17.06
C VAL A 232 -8.71 26.54 17.64
N VAL A 233 -9.51 27.60 17.44
CA VAL A 233 -9.25 28.91 18.06
C VAL A 233 -9.42 28.84 19.57
N ASP A 234 -10.51 28.21 20.04
CA ASP A 234 -10.75 28.02 21.48
C ASP A 234 -9.64 27.18 22.13
N ASP A 235 -9.18 26.12 21.46
CA ASP A 235 -8.07 25.27 21.91
C ASP A 235 -6.75 26.05 22.00
N LEU A 236 -6.49 26.94 21.04
CA LEU A 236 -5.31 27.80 21.04
C LEU A 236 -5.34 28.83 22.18
N ASP A 237 -6.50 29.43 22.45
CA ASP A 237 -6.69 30.33 23.58
C ASP A 237 -6.51 29.60 24.92
N MET A 238 -7.03 28.37 25.03
CA MET A 238 -6.84 27.52 26.20
C MET A 238 -5.36 27.15 26.40
N LEU A 239 -4.63 26.88 25.31
CA LEU A 239 -3.18 26.64 25.32
C LEU A 239 -2.40 27.87 25.80
N ASP A 240 -2.77 29.06 25.37
CA ASP A 240 -2.10 30.29 25.80
C ASP A 240 -2.39 30.59 27.29
N ALA A 241 -3.62 30.37 27.75
CA ALA A 241 -3.97 30.44 29.17
C ALA A 241 -3.17 29.44 30.01
N ALA A 242 -3.09 28.18 29.57
CA ALA A 242 -2.31 27.14 30.24
C ALA A 242 -0.83 27.51 30.32
N LYS A 243 -0.26 28.06 29.24
CA LYS A 243 1.11 28.56 29.20
C LYS A 243 1.33 29.70 30.21
N ARG A 244 0.42 30.67 30.30
CA ARG A 244 0.51 31.76 31.27
C ARG A 244 0.50 31.23 32.70
N VAL A 245 -0.44 30.34 33.04
CA VAL A 245 -0.52 29.73 34.38
C VAL A 245 0.76 28.97 34.70
N SER A 246 1.24 28.13 33.77
CA SER A 246 2.49 27.38 33.95
C SER A 246 3.67 28.31 34.22
N ASN A 247 3.81 29.40 33.46
CA ASN A 247 4.90 30.36 33.65
C ASN A 247 4.84 31.02 35.04
N VAL A 248 3.65 31.46 35.46
CA VAL A 248 3.46 32.08 36.79
C VAL A 248 3.83 31.10 37.90
N VAL A 249 3.39 29.85 37.80
CA VAL A 249 3.70 28.80 38.79
C VAL A 249 5.20 28.54 38.85
N CYS A 250 5.88 28.37 37.71
CA CYS A 250 7.33 28.14 37.67
C CYS A 250 8.12 29.31 38.27
N VAL A 251 7.75 30.55 37.95
CA VAL A 251 8.40 31.75 38.50
C VAL A 251 8.20 31.83 40.01
N SER A 252 6.97 31.59 40.49
CA SER A 252 6.67 31.60 41.92
C SER A 252 7.43 30.51 42.68
N GLN A 253 7.55 29.31 42.11
CA GLN A 253 8.32 28.22 42.72
C GLN A 253 9.81 28.56 42.79
N MET A 254 10.36 29.14 41.72
CA MET A 254 11.76 29.57 41.70
C MET A 254 12.04 30.65 42.75
N ALA A 255 11.15 31.64 42.89
CA ALA A 255 11.27 32.68 43.92
C ALA A 255 11.21 32.11 45.35
N ASN A 256 10.34 31.12 45.60
CA ASN A 256 10.24 30.47 46.90
C ASN A 256 11.53 29.68 47.23
N LEU A 257 12.06 28.92 46.27
CA LEU A 257 13.32 28.20 46.43
C LEU A 257 14.49 29.16 46.68
N GLN A 258 14.55 30.29 45.97
CA GLN A 258 15.55 31.33 46.20
C GLN A 258 15.45 31.89 47.63
N LYS A 259 14.23 32.18 48.11
CA LYS A 259 14.02 32.67 49.48
C LYS A 259 14.47 31.66 50.53
N GLN A 260 14.15 30.38 50.35
CA GLN A 260 14.60 29.31 51.23
C GLN A 260 16.13 29.18 51.25
N LEU A 261 16.77 29.29 50.08
CA LEU A 261 18.22 29.29 49.99
C LEU A 261 18.84 30.49 50.71
N THR A 262 18.29 31.70 50.54
CA THR A 262 18.78 32.89 51.26
C THR A 262 18.65 32.74 52.78
N HIS A 263 17.54 32.17 53.26
CA HIS A 263 17.35 31.91 54.68
C HIS A 263 18.41 30.94 55.25
N LEU A 264 18.69 29.85 54.53
CA LEU A 264 19.72 28.89 54.93
C LEU A 264 21.11 29.53 54.94
N VAL A 265 21.42 30.40 53.98
CA VAL A 265 22.68 31.14 53.95
C VAL A 265 22.79 32.06 55.18
N THR A 266 21.73 32.79 55.53
CA THR A 266 21.73 33.65 56.72
C THR A 266 21.86 32.86 58.01
N GLU A 267 21.20 31.70 58.13
CA GLU A 267 21.35 30.82 59.30
C GLU A 267 22.79 30.30 59.43
N LEU A 268 23.43 29.91 58.32
CA LEU A 268 24.84 29.49 58.33
C LEU A 268 25.78 30.63 58.74
N ASP A 269 25.56 31.85 58.24
CA ASP A 269 26.35 33.03 58.62
C ASP A 269 26.16 33.35 60.13
N GLU A 270 24.96 33.18 60.67
CA GLU A 270 24.67 33.32 62.09
C GLU A 270 25.36 32.23 62.93
N GLU A 271 25.34 30.97 62.49
CA GLU A 271 26.05 29.87 63.14
C GLU A 271 27.58 30.09 63.15
N ASP A 272 28.15 30.53 62.03
CA ASP A 272 29.57 30.86 61.89
C ASP A 272 29.98 32.02 62.80
N THR A 273 29.16 33.07 62.88
CA THR A 273 29.42 34.21 63.78
C THR A 273 29.34 33.78 65.25
N TRP A 274 28.34 32.98 65.64
CA TRP A 274 28.28 32.39 66.98
C TRP A 274 29.47 31.46 67.29
N GLY A 275 29.92 30.69 66.30
CA GLY A 275 31.12 29.86 66.39
C GLY A 275 32.38 30.69 66.66
N ARG A 276 32.56 31.81 65.95
CA ARG A 276 33.67 32.76 66.17
C ARG A 276 33.62 33.39 67.56
N ILE A 277 32.44 33.85 68.00
CA ILE A 277 32.26 34.45 69.34
C ILE A 277 32.60 33.43 70.44
N LYS A 278 32.18 32.17 70.30
CA LYS A 278 32.52 31.10 71.25
C LYS A 278 34.02 30.82 71.29
N PHE A 279 34.67 30.81 70.12
CA PHE A 279 36.11 30.62 70.03
C PHE A 279 36.90 31.77 70.68
N GLU A 280 36.51 33.02 70.44
CA GLU A 280 37.12 34.18 71.10
C GLU A 280 36.95 34.16 72.62
N LYS A 281 35.77 33.80 73.12
CA LYS A 281 35.51 33.63 74.56
C LYS A 281 36.37 32.52 75.17
N ALA A 282 36.53 31.38 74.48
CA ALA A 282 37.38 30.29 74.94
C ALA A 282 38.88 30.65 74.93
N GLY A 283 39.33 31.46 73.96
CA GLY A 283 40.68 32.00 73.89
C GLY A 283 41.01 32.99 75.02
N GLN A 284 40.02 33.77 75.48
CA GLN A 284 40.19 34.70 76.61
C GLN A 284 40.29 33.98 77.97
N THR A 285 39.68 32.80 78.12
CA THR A 285 39.78 32.01 79.37
C THR A 285 41.09 31.24 79.55
N ASN A 286 41.93 31.15 78.51
CA ASN A 286 43.22 30.45 78.53
C ASN A 286 44.42 31.39 78.24
N ALA A 287 44.41 32.60 78.80
CA ALA A 287 45.57 33.49 78.79
C ALA A 287 46.41 33.33 80.08
N PRO A 288 47.60 32.69 80.05
CA PRO A 288 48.51 32.74 81.18
C PRO A 288 49.14 34.14 81.30
N ARG A 289 49.20 34.64 82.55
CA ARG A 289 49.94 35.83 82.97
C ARG A 289 51.37 35.78 82.41
N ARG A 290 51.71 36.67 81.47
CA ARG A 290 53.11 36.91 81.09
C ARG A 290 53.61 38.14 81.85
N GLN A 291 54.41 37.87 82.87
CA GLN A 291 55.14 38.87 83.63
C GLN A 291 56.25 39.45 82.74
N GLN A 292 56.29 40.78 82.66
CA GLN A 292 57.33 41.55 82.00
C GLN A 292 58.72 41.20 82.56
N ARG A 293 59.63 40.80 81.68
CA ARG A 293 61.04 41.24 81.78
C ARG A 293 61.53 41.61 80.39
N VAL A 294 62.25 42.71 80.37
CA VAL A 294 62.49 43.63 79.25
C VAL A 294 63.93 43.44 78.75
N ASP A 295 64.06 43.23 77.43
CA ASP A 295 65.08 43.66 76.43
C ASP A 295 66.60 43.33 76.63
N PRO A 296 67.50 43.41 75.60
CA PRO A 296 67.39 44.19 74.34
C PRO A 296 68.00 43.65 73.01
N VAL A 297 67.52 44.27 71.91
CA VAL A 297 68.22 44.82 70.72
C VAL A 297 68.93 43.92 69.67
N GLY A 298 68.56 44.16 68.40
CA GLY A 298 69.37 44.04 67.17
C GLY A 298 69.25 42.69 66.43
N THR A 299 69.09 42.55 65.11
CA THR A 299 69.29 43.46 63.96
C THR A 299 68.61 42.84 62.72
N LYS A 300 68.26 43.68 61.73
CA LYS A 300 67.63 43.34 60.44
C LYS A 300 68.51 42.48 59.50
N GLN A 301 67.86 41.59 58.73
CA GLN A 301 67.95 41.35 57.27
C GLN A 301 67.12 40.06 57.00
N GLY A 302 66.18 39.93 56.06
CA GLY A 302 66.11 40.38 54.68
C GLY A 302 66.37 39.18 53.75
N GLY A 303 65.34 38.48 53.25
CA GLY A 303 65.53 37.41 52.25
C GLY A 303 64.36 36.45 51.95
N ARG A 304 63.60 36.78 50.90
CA ARG A 304 62.92 35.94 49.86
C ARG A 304 62.65 34.42 50.05
N GLY A 305 61.45 34.02 49.60
CA GLY A 305 61.15 32.72 48.93
C GLY A 305 59.79 32.12 49.32
N GLY A 306 58.72 32.27 48.53
CA GLY A 306 58.15 31.19 47.68
C GLY A 306 56.84 30.62 48.27
N ARG A 307 55.65 30.92 47.75
CA ARG A 307 54.87 30.27 46.64
C ARG A 307 53.98 29.08 47.07
N GLY A 308 52.69 29.17 46.70
CA GLY A 308 51.72 28.07 46.50
C GLY A 308 50.52 28.10 47.47
N GLY A 309 49.26 28.39 47.11
CA GLY A 309 48.59 28.42 45.80
C GLY A 309 48.09 27.03 45.40
N GLY A 310 46.81 26.69 45.68
CA GLY A 310 46.27 25.37 45.29
C GLY A 310 44.75 25.14 45.33
N GLY A 311 43.95 25.97 46.01
CA GLY A 311 42.50 25.70 46.13
C GLY A 311 41.65 26.22 44.97
N HIS A 312 41.88 27.47 44.57
CA HIS A 312 40.99 28.18 43.64
C HIS A 312 41.21 27.76 42.17
N ASP A 313 42.44 27.46 41.77
CA ASP A 313 42.75 27.02 40.41
C ASP A 313 42.27 25.59 40.12
N ALA A 314 42.17 24.74 41.15
CA ALA A 314 41.62 23.38 41.03
C ALA A 314 40.10 23.41 40.75
N LEU A 315 39.37 24.34 41.39
CA LEU A 315 37.94 24.53 41.18
C LEU A 315 37.64 25.11 39.79
N MET A 316 38.45 26.07 39.34
CA MET A 316 38.32 26.69 38.01
C MET A 316 38.79 25.78 36.86
N ALA A 317 39.66 24.79 37.14
CA ALA A 317 40.00 23.73 36.18
C ALA A 317 38.87 22.70 36.01
N MET A 318 38.11 22.41 37.07
CA MET A 318 36.94 21.51 37.00
C MET A 318 35.77 22.12 36.21
N LEU A 319 35.53 23.43 36.35
CA LEU A 319 34.47 24.12 35.61
C LEU A 319 34.75 24.22 34.11
N ARG A 320 36.02 24.44 33.71
CA ARG A 320 36.41 24.44 32.28
C ARG A 320 36.31 23.06 31.62
N LYS A 321 36.34 21.97 32.38
CA LYS A 321 36.24 20.60 31.84
C LYS A 321 34.79 20.16 31.59
N ARG A 322 33.78 20.92 32.07
CA ARG A 322 32.35 20.60 31.91
C ARG A 322 31.70 21.34 30.74
N THR A 323 32.37 22.34 30.18
CA THR A 323 31.92 23.08 28.99
C THR A 323 32.97 22.93 27.89
N GLY A 324 32.85 21.86 27.10
CA GLY A 324 33.59 21.63 25.87
C GLY A 324 32.63 21.37 24.71
N ASP A 325 32.83 22.15 23.65
CA ASP A 325 32.08 22.38 22.39
C ASP A 325 31.41 21.20 21.64
N PRO A 326 30.43 21.49 20.75
CA PRO A 326 29.67 20.53 19.98
C PRO A 326 30.42 20.14 18.70
N SER A 327 31.01 18.95 18.66
CA SER A 327 31.14 18.19 17.41
C SER A 327 31.61 16.76 17.71
N GLN A 328 31.05 15.81 16.95
CA GLN A 328 31.35 14.37 16.91
C GLN A 328 30.60 13.42 17.88
N SER A 329 29.45 12.96 17.36
CA SER A 329 28.98 11.56 17.24
C SER A 329 29.32 10.51 18.32
N LYS A 330 28.27 9.87 18.86
CA LYS A 330 27.89 8.44 18.66
C LYS A 330 26.84 8.04 19.72
N GLY A 331 25.67 7.52 19.30
CA GLY A 331 24.81 6.68 20.18
C GLY A 331 25.52 5.37 20.55
N PRO A 332 25.07 4.50 21.49
CA PRO A 332 23.69 4.05 21.82
C PRO A 332 23.54 3.80 23.37
N PRO A 333 22.69 2.90 23.96
CA PRO A 333 21.59 2.08 23.45
C PRO A 333 20.25 2.25 24.21
N ALA A 334 19.24 1.59 23.64
CA ALA A 334 17.90 1.45 24.17
C ALA A 334 17.85 0.67 25.50
N ASN A 335 16.72 0.90 26.19
CA ASN A 335 16.06 0.04 27.17
C ASN A 335 16.36 0.33 28.65
N ASN A 336 15.51 1.16 29.27
CA ASN A 336 15.01 0.86 30.61
C ASN A 336 13.62 1.49 30.81
N LYS A 337 12.66 0.62 31.16
CA LYS A 337 11.30 0.98 31.57
C LYS A 337 11.36 1.58 32.97
N GLU A 338 11.44 2.89 33.08
CA GLU A 338 11.11 3.58 34.33
C GLU A 338 9.64 4.00 34.31
N LYS A 339 8.86 3.45 35.24
CA LYS A 339 7.47 3.88 35.49
C LYS A 339 7.49 5.31 36.05
N PRO A 340 6.70 6.26 35.50
CA PRO A 340 6.64 7.60 36.06
C PRO A 340 5.94 7.57 37.42
N THR A 341 6.66 7.97 38.47
CA THR A 341 6.14 8.11 39.83
C THR A 341 5.29 9.37 39.98
N GLY A 342 4.15 9.20 40.67
CA GLY A 342 3.37 10.24 41.36
C GLY A 342 2.68 11.28 40.48
N GLN A 343 3.43 12.26 39.96
CA GLN A 343 2.85 13.49 39.42
C GLN A 343 2.62 13.40 37.90
N HIS A 344 3.49 12.73 37.17
CA HIS A 344 3.31 12.49 35.72
C HIS A 344 2.18 11.51 35.42
N ALA A 345 1.94 10.52 36.30
CA ALA A 345 0.83 9.58 36.15
C ALA A 345 -0.54 10.27 36.24
N LEU A 346 -0.67 11.29 37.11
CA LEU A 346 -1.88 12.08 37.25
C LEU A 346 -2.13 12.95 36.01
N LEU A 347 -1.08 13.53 35.42
CA LEU A 347 -1.19 14.30 34.18
C LEU A 347 -1.64 13.41 33.00
N PHE A 348 -1.08 12.20 32.85
CA PHE A 348 -1.51 11.28 31.80
C PHE A 348 -2.91 10.69 32.03
N ALA A 349 -3.34 10.53 33.29
CA ALA A 349 -4.70 10.13 33.62
C ALA A 349 -5.72 11.24 33.31
N ALA A 350 -5.37 12.51 33.58
CA ALA A 350 -6.20 13.66 33.24
C ALA A 350 -6.36 13.81 31.70
N ILE A 351 -5.28 13.60 30.94
CA ILE A 351 -5.31 13.66 29.47
C ILE A 351 -6.13 12.50 28.85
N ARG A 352 -6.16 11.32 29.49
CA ARG A 352 -7.03 10.22 29.04
C ARG A 352 -8.50 10.45 29.38
N SER A 353 -8.79 11.16 30.47
CA SER A 353 -10.16 11.45 30.88
C SER A 353 -10.84 12.54 30.04
N THR A 354 -10.08 13.37 29.31
CA THR A 354 -10.63 14.43 28.44
C THR A 354 -10.87 13.99 26.99
N ARG A 355 -10.44 12.77 26.61
CA ARG A 355 -10.83 12.14 25.34
C ARG A 355 -12.02 11.22 25.56
N HIS A 356 -13.21 11.80 25.58
CA HIS A 356 -14.44 11.03 25.47
C HIS A 356 -14.64 10.70 23.99
N GLU A 357 -14.32 9.48 23.58
CA GLU A 357 -14.90 8.93 22.34
C GLU A 357 -16.39 8.61 22.59
N PRO A 358 -17.27 8.79 21.58
CA PRO A 358 -18.64 8.33 21.68
C PRO A 358 -18.70 6.80 21.45
N ASP A 359 -19.15 6.08 22.48
CA ASP A 359 -19.41 4.64 22.43
C ASP A 359 -20.50 4.31 21.39
N GLU A 360 -20.13 3.48 20.40
CA GLU A 360 -21.05 2.66 19.63
C GLU A 360 -21.83 1.74 20.58
N LYS A 361 -23.15 1.96 20.70
CA LYS A 361 -24.07 0.97 21.24
C LYS A 361 -25.00 0.46 20.14
N GLN A 362 -24.76 -0.80 19.76
CA GLN A 362 -25.74 -1.89 19.69
C GLN A 362 -27.19 -1.48 19.44
N THR A 363 -27.64 -1.62 18.20
CA THR A 363 -29.04 -1.90 17.88
C THR A 363 -29.23 -3.40 17.74
N THR A 364 -30.08 -3.94 18.61
CA THR A 364 -30.88 -5.16 18.40
C THR A 364 -31.76 -5.06 17.18
#